data_AF-A0A2S5CGP6-F1
#
_entry.id   AF-A0A2S5CGP6-F1
#
_cell.length_a   1.000
_cell.length_b   1.000
_cell.length_c   1.000
_cell.angle_alpha   90.00
_cell.angle_beta   90.00
_cell.angle_gamma   90.00
#
_symmetry.space_group_name_H-M   'P 1'
#
loop_
_entity.id
_entity.type
_entity.pdbx_description
1 polymer ?
#
loop_
_entity_poly.entity_id
_entity_poly.type
_entity_poly.pdbx_seq_one_letter_code
_entity_poly.pdbx_strand_id
1 'polypeptide(L)'
;MSKPIVVRLSYYVCFVRYKDYVELQHTARNMCYQIDLETFHRLLYFGNFKAFEEDLNFWFDNGILVAPYLDTFELHKGKKESEAGLANAYHKWYWQHEVETEREYRWLGKVAVKMPTDLFFYQETLSELSRRHVLELGYGQGGSLHFFSSIVGLLGGGLVVGVDKENSASVIDASSDLPVILIHGDALCNETVYKAQIISQNYDLIVLDLGPSHINYQALTLWTPLLAPQGVLVIEDLWGTDDENLIPRTIDLLLLDNPQLAFYEPARRYPFLKGIVLSNLG
;
A
#
# COMPACT_ATOMS: atom_id res chain seq x y z
N MET A 1 -20.38 24.75 18.21
CA MET A 1 -20.57 24.28 16.82
C MET A 1 -20.07 22.86 16.76
N SER A 2 -20.90 21.89 16.36
CA SER A 2 -20.44 20.53 16.09
C SER A 2 -19.37 20.57 15.01
N LYS A 3 -18.29 19.78 15.16
CA LYS A 3 -17.32 19.62 14.08
C LYS A 3 -18.06 19.08 12.84
N PRO A 4 -17.76 19.57 11.63
CA PRO A 4 -18.31 19.00 10.43
C PRO A 4 -17.97 17.51 10.38
N ILE A 5 -18.96 16.69 10.00
CA ILE A 5 -18.75 15.26 9.78
C ILE A 5 -17.78 15.15 8.61
N VAL A 6 -16.70 14.40 8.80
CA VAL A 6 -15.77 14.04 7.71
C VAL A 6 -15.93 12.58 7.38
N VAL A 7 -15.80 12.24 6.10
CA VAL A 7 -15.91 10.88 5.59
C VAL A 7 -14.81 10.59 4.58
N ARG A 8 -14.47 9.31 4.43
CA ARG A 8 -13.59 8.80 3.37
C ARG A 8 -14.25 7.59 2.69
N LEU A 9 -13.70 7.16 1.56
CA LEU A 9 -14.05 5.90 0.92
C LEU A 9 -13.75 4.72 1.84
N SER A 10 -14.60 3.70 1.89
CA SER A 10 -14.33 2.47 2.64
C SER A 10 -13.14 1.69 2.05
N TYR A 11 -12.35 1.06 2.92
CA TYR A 11 -11.25 0.16 2.58
C TYR A 11 -11.71 -1.03 1.72
N TYR A 12 -12.96 -1.44 1.90
CA TYR A 12 -13.56 -2.56 1.21
C TYR A 12 -14.13 -2.19 -0.17
N VAL A 13 -13.97 -0.94 -0.62
CA VAL A 13 -14.42 -0.52 -1.95
C VAL A 13 -13.32 -0.76 -2.98
N CYS A 14 -13.67 -1.43 -4.06
CA CYS A 14 -12.85 -1.60 -5.25
C CYS A 14 -13.61 -1.11 -6.49
N PHE A 15 -12.89 -0.52 -7.44
CA PHE A 15 -13.44 -0.07 -8.70
C PHE A 15 -12.89 -0.89 -9.88
N VAL A 16 -13.80 -1.39 -10.71
CA VAL A 16 -13.46 -2.08 -11.96
C VAL A 16 -13.94 -1.22 -13.13
N ARG A 17 -12.98 -0.72 -13.93
CA ARG A 17 -13.28 0.18 -15.05
C ARG A 17 -13.58 -0.62 -16.32
N TYR A 18 -14.75 -0.35 -16.89
CA TYR A 18 -15.14 -0.82 -18.22
C TYR A 18 -15.10 0.36 -19.19
N LYS A 19 -15.38 0.08 -20.47
CA LYS A 19 -15.33 1.10 -21.53
C LYS A 19 -16.25 2.28 -21.26
N ASP A 20 -17.48 2.00 -20.83
CA ASP A 20 -18.57 3.00 -20.75
C ASP A 20 -19.06 3.23 -19.30
N TYR A 21 -18.56 2.48 -18.32
CA TYR A 21 -18.99 2.56 -16.92
C TYR A 21 -17.93 2.03 -15.96
N VAL A 22 -18.14 2.23 -14.66
CA VAL A 22 -17.33 1.65 -13.59
C VAL A 22 -18.22 0.78 -12.70
N GLU A 23 -17.75 -0.42 -12.35
CA GLU A 23 -18.35 -1.20 -11.27
C GLU A 23 -17.69 -0.81 -9.95
N LEU A 24 -18.50 -0.32 -9.02
CA LEU A 24 -18.13 -0.16 -7.63
C LEU A 24 -18.53 -1.43 -6.88
N GLN A 25 -17.54 -2.12 -6.34
CA GLN A 25 -17.74 -3.34 -5.57
C GLN A 25 -17.38 -3.11 -4.11
N HIS A 26 -18.25 -3.49 -3.18
CA HIS A 26 -17.94 -3.55 -1.75
C HIS A 26 -17.60 -5.00 -1.39
N THR A 27 -16.31 -5.29 -1.21
CA THR A 27 -15.73 -6.64 -1.13
C THR A 27 -16.07 -7.37 0.17
N ALA A 28 -16.36 -6.67 1.28
CA ALA A 28 -16.86 -7.29 2.51
C ALA A 28 -18.38 -7.58 2.46
N ARG A 29 -19.19 -6.64 1.95
CA ARG A 29 -20.65 -6.75 1.89
C ARG A 29 -21.16 -7.49 0.65
N ASN A 30 -20.29 -7.81 -0.31
CA ASN A 30 -20.63 -8.36 -1.62
C ASN A 30 -21.75 -7.57 -2.33
N MET A 31 -21.63 -6.25 -2.32
CA MET A 31 -22.51 -5.31 -3.03
C MET A 31 -21.80 -4.84 -4.30
N CYS A 32 -22.56 -4.59 -5.36
CA CYS A 32 -22.03 -4.08 -6.62
C CYS A 32 -22.99 -3.03 -7.19
N TYR A 33 -22.43 -1.92 -7.66
CA TYR A 33 -23.14 -0.85 -8.35
C TYR A 33 -22.46 -0.53 -9.67
N GLN A 34 -23.24 -0.35 -10.72
CA GLN A 34 -22.77 0.28 -11.94
C GLN A 34 -22.91 1.79 -11.80
N ILE A 35 -21.81 2.51 -11.95
CA ILE A 35 -21.75 3.97 -11.83
C ILE A 35 -21.10 4.60 -13.08
N ASP A 36 -21.38 5.88 -13.31
CA ASP A 36 -20.73 6.66 -14.35
C ASP A 36 -19.34 7.18 -13.90
N LEU A 37 -18.59 7.75 -14.84
CA LEU A 37 -17.25 8.28 -14.60
C LEU A 37 -17.26 9.52 -13.69
N GLU A 38 -18.35 10.30 -13.70
CA GLU A 38 -18.48 11.49 -12.85
C GLU A 38 -18.61 11.08 -11.38
N THR A 39 -19.50 10.13 -11.08
CA THR A 39 -19.68 9.53 -9.76
C THR A 39 -18.39 8.86 -9.31
N PHE A 40 -17.72 8.13 -10.20
CA PHE A 40 -16.44 7.50 -9.90
C PHE A 40 -15.38 8.53 -9.45
N HIS A 41 -15.15 9.59 -10.23
CA HIS A 41 -14.19 10.64 -9.86
C HIS A 41 -14.62 11.38 -8.59
N ARG A 42 -15.92 11.59 -8.39
CA ARG A 42 -16.45 12.17 -7.15
C ARG A 42 -16.13 11.31 -5.94
N LEU A 43 -16.26 9.99 -6.03
CA LEU A 43 -15.93 9.08 -4.93
C LEU A 43 -14.41 8.99 -4.69
N LEU A 44 -13.58 9.07 -5.74
CA LEU A 44 -12.12 9.12 -5.58
C LEU A 44 -11.63 10.34 -4.79
N TYR A 45 -12.36 11.47 -4.84
CA TYR A 45 -12.05 12.65 -4.03
C TYR A 45 -12.05 12.34 -2.51
N PHE A 46 -12.80 11.31 -2.09
CA PHE A 46 -12.86 10.81 -0.72
C PHE A 46 -11.78 9.75 -0.43
N GLY A 47 -10.72 9.67 -1.23
CA GLY A 47 -9.53 8.84 -0.91
C GLY A 47 -8.84 9.25 0.40
N ASN A 48 -9.07 10.47 0.90
CA ASN A 48 -8.81 10.89 2.28
C ASN A 48 -10.12 11.46 2.87
N PHE A 49 -10.17 11.70 4.17
CA PHE A 49 -11.24 12.41 4.85
C PHE A 49 -11.51 13.78 4.24
N LYS A 50 -12.77 13.96 3.80
CA LYS A 50 -13.32 15.23 3.31
C LYS A 50 -14.61 15.55 4.06
N ALA A 51 -15.04 16.81 3.99
CA ALA A 51 -16.31 17.21 4.56
C ALA A 51 -17.46 16.43 3.93
N PHE A 52 -18.41 15.99 4.76
CA PHE A 52 -19.62 15.31 4.33
C PHE A 52 -20.63 16.30 3.71
N GLU A 53 -21.29 15.87 2.64
CA GLU A 53 -22.32 16.62 1.91
C GLU A 53 -23.62 15.78 1.86
N GLU A 54 -24.79 16.41 1.97
CA GLU A 54 -26.08 15.69 2.09
C GLU A 54 -26.42 14.81 0.88
N ASP A 55 -25.95 15.16 -0.31
CA ASP A 55 -26.16 14.36 -1.52
C ASP A 55 -25.29 13.08 -1.57
N LEU A 56 -24.42 12.88 -0.56
CA LEU A 56 -23.66 11.65 -0.34
C LEU A 56 -24.37 10.65 0.59
N ASN A 57 -25.57 10.98 1.10
CA ASN A 57 -26.34 10.11 2.02
C ASN A 57 -26.43 8.67 1.48
N PHE A 58 -26.73 8.49 0.19
CA PHE A 58 -26.81 7.16 -0.41
C PHE A 58 -25.51 6.36 -0.24
N TRP A 59 -24.35 6.97 -0.50
CA TRP A 59 -23.04 6.31 -0.39
C TRP A 59 -22.66 6.05 1.06
N PHE A 60 -22.98 6.96 1.96
CA PHE A 60 -22.75 6.80 3.39
C PHE A 60 -23.61 5.69 4.01
N ASP A 61 -24.92 5.70 3.74
CA ASP A 61 -25.88 4.70 4.25
C ASP A 61 -25.56 3.28 3.77
N ASN A 62 -24.95 3.16 2.58
CA ASN A 62 -24.51 1.88 2.02
C ASN A 62 -23.06 1.50 2.41
N GLY A 63 -22.39 2.31 3.25
CA GLY A 63 -21.01 2.08 3.72
C GLY A 63 -19.94 2.20 2.65
N ILE A 64 -20.25 2.85 1.52
CA ILE A 64 -19.24 3.20 0.51
C ILE A 64 -18.38 4.35 1.02
N LEU A 65 -19.00 5.31 1.72
CA LEU A 65 -18.32 6.34 2.48
C LEU A 65 -18.50 6.08 3.97
N VAL A 66 -17.46 6.31 4.75
CA VAL A 66 -17.39 5.98 6.17
C VAL A 66 -16.76 7.12 6.97
N ALA A 67 -17.30 7.36 8.16
CA ALA A 67 -16.71 8.27 9.13
C ALA A 67 -15.49 7.62 9.82
N PRO A 68 -14.60 8.42 10.45
CA PRO A 68 -13.43 7.89 11.12
C PRO A 68 -13.77 6.77 12.11
N TYR A 69 -13.03 5.66 12.01
CA TYR A 69 -13.11 4.48 12.86
C TYR A 69 -14.42 3.67 12.75
N LEU A 70 -15.24 3.94 11.73
CA LEU A 70 -16.52 3.25 11.49
C LEU A 70 -16.51 2.35 10.24
N ASP A 71 -15.34 2.09 9.67
CA ASP A 71 -15.18 1.18 8.54
C ASP A 71 -14.98 -0.27 9.03
N THR A 72 -16.10 -0.96 9.24
CA THR A 72 -16.13 -2.29 9.87
C THR A 72 -16.31 -3.40 8.85
N PHE A 73 -15.65 -4.53 9.07
CA PHE A 73 -15.94 -5.75 8.32
C PHE A 73 -17.35 -6.25 8.67
N GLU A 74 -18.22 -6.33 7.66
CA GLU A 74 -19.59 -6.81 7.82
C GLU A 74 -20.00 -7.68 6.64
N LEU A 75 -20.27 -8.96 6.90
CA LEU A 75 -20.89 -9.84 5.92
C LEU A 75 -22.36 -9.47 5.74
N HIS A 76 -22.76 -9.16 4.51
CA HIS A 76 -24.16 -8.90 4.22
C HIS A 76 -25.00 -10.17 4.40
N LYS A 77 -26.18 -10.01 5.01
CA LYS A 77 -27.07 -11.08 5.50
C LYS A 77 -27.23 -12.23 4.51
N GLY A 78 -27.00 -13.45 5.02
CA GLY A 78 -27.22 -14.71 4.28
C GLY A 78 -26.03 -15.22 3.46
N LYS A 79 -24.95 -14.43 3.31
CA LYS A 79 -23.73 -14.90 2.65
C LYS A 79 -22.77 -15.54 3.63
N LYS A 80 -22.10 -16.62 3.17
CA LYS A 80 -21.14 -17.40 3.97
C LYS A 80 -19.70 -16.89 3.85
N GLU A 81 -19.40 -16.19 2.76
CA GLU A 81 -18.07 -15.69 2.43
C GLU A 81 -18.16 -14.39 1.61
N SER A 82 -17.08 -13.63 1.60
CA SER A 82 -16.88 -12.43 0.81
C SER A 82 -15.42 -12.36 0.36
N GLU A 83 -15.11 -11.59 -0.68
CA GLU A 83 -13.74 -11.47 -1.18
C GLU A 83 -12.79 -10.97 -0.08
N ALA A 84 -13.19 -9.95 0.68
CA ALA A 84 -12.39 -9.45 1.80
C ALA A 84 -12.23 -10.51 2.91
N GLY A 85 -13.26 -11.31 3.17
CA GLY A 85 -13.18 -12.42 4.13
C GLY A 85 -12.22 -13.52 3.69
N LEU A 86 -12.23 -13.88 2.40
CA LEU A 86 -11.30 -14.85 1.82
C LEU A 86 -9.87 -14.33 1.80
N ALA A 87 -9.67 -13.04 1.50
CA ALA A 87 -8.39 -12.37 1.58
C ALA A 87 -7.82 -12.42 3.01
N ASN A 88 -8.61 -12.03 4.01
CA ASN A 88 -8.20 -12.08 5.42
C ASN A 88 -7.85 -13.52 5.85
N ALA A 89 -8.66 -14.51 5.45
CA ALA A 89 -8.39 -15.92 5.75
C ALA A 89 -7.08 -16.39 5.10
N TYR A 90 -6.81 -16.00 3.86
CA TYR A 90 -5.55 -16.31 3.17
C TYR A 90 -4.36 -15.62 3.84
N HIS A 91 -4.46 -14.34 4.18
CA HIS A 91 -3.40 -13.60 4.89
C HIS A 91 -3.09 -14.21 6.26
N LYS A 92 -4.11 -14.63 7.01
CA LYS A 92 -3.93 -15.35 8.28
C LYS A 92 -3.20 -16.67 8.07
N TRP A 93 -3.63 -17.45 7.08
CA TRP A 93 -2.95 -18.71 6.74
C TRP A 93 -1.50 -18.46 6.31
N TYR A 94 -1.26 -17.48 5.44
CA TYR A 94 0.06 -17.08 4.95
C TYR A 94 0.99 -16.68 6.10
N TRP A 95 0.53 -15.83 7.02
CA TRP A 95 1.36 -15.43 8.16
C TRP A 95 1.73 -16.60 9.06
N GLN A 96 0.77 -17.46 9.38
CA GLN A 96 0.98 -18.62 10.26
C GLN A 96 1.81 -19.73 9.63
N HIS A 97 1.80 -19.87 8.31
CA HIS A 97 2.34 -21.06 7.64
C HIS A 97 3.42 -20.78 6.61
N GLU A 98 3.56 -19.56 6.08
CA GLU A 98 4.49 -19.26 4.98
C GLU A 98 5.65 -18.39 5.44
N VAL A 99 5.39 -17.37 6.26
CA VAL A 99 6.46 -16.50 6.77
C VAL A 99 7.26 -17.19 7.87
N GLU A 100 6.59 -17.94 8.76
CA GLU A 100 7.27 -18.73 9.81
C GLU A 100 7.99 -19.97 9.26
N THR A 101 7.65 -20.44 8.05
CA THR A 101 8.29 -21.62 7.44
C THR A 101 9.28 -21.28 6.32
N GLU A 102 9.51 -19.99 6.06
CA GLU A 102 10.43 -19.51 5.03
C GLU A 102 10.19 -20.20 3.67
N ARG A 103 8.93 -20.28 3.21
CA ARG A 103 8.68 -20.72 1.83
C ARG A 103 9.49 -19.80 0.91
N GLU A 104 10.51 -20.37 0.28
CA GLU A 104 11.49 -19.64 -0.51
C GLU A 104 10.87 -19.14 -1.82
N TYR A 105 10.00 -18.13 -1.75
CA TYR A 105 9.59 -17.37 -2.92
C TYR A 105 10.85 -16.74 -3.51
N ARG A 106 11.06 -16.96 -4.80
CA ARG A 106 12.27 -16.53 -5.50
C ARG A 106 11.90 -15.68 -6.70
N TRP A 107 12.59 -14.56 -6.86
CA TRP A 107 12.61 -13.78 -8.09
C TRP A 107 13.94 -14.02 -8.79
N LEU A 108 13.90 -14.59 -10.00
CA LEU A 108 15.09 -14.92 -10.79
C LEU A 108 16.16 -15.70 -10.00
N GLY A 109 15.72 -16.58 -9.10
CA GLY A 109 16.58 -17.42 -8.27
C GLY A 109 17.00 -16.81 -6.93
N LYS A 110 16.76 -15.52 -6.68
CA LYS A 110 17.04 -14.86 -5.39
C LYS A 110 15.79 -14.87 -4.50
N VAL A 111 15.94 -15.22 -3.22
CA VAL A 111 14.82 -15.27 -2.27
C VAL A 111 14.26 -13.87 -2.04
N ALA A 112 12.97 -13.67 -2.28
CA ALA A 112 12.25 -12.42 -2.07
C ALA A 112 11.04 -12.70 -1.17
N VAL A 113 11.02 -12.11 0.02
CA VAL A 113 9.98 -12.35 1.05
C VAL A 113 8.74 -11.47 0.76
N LYS A 114 8.19 -11.60 -0.45
CA LYS A 114 6.99 -10.88 -0.89
C LYS A 114 6.06 -11.84 -1.62
N MET A 115 4.75 -11.68 -1.47
CA MET A 115 3.80 -12.55 -2.17
C MET A 115 3.82 -12.26 -3.67
N PRO A 116 3.53 -13.27 -4.53
CA PRO A 116 3.43 -13.04 -5.97
C PRO A 116 2.44 -11.92 -6.35
N THR A 117 1.36 -11.74 -5.58
CA THR A 117 0.40 -10.64 -5.77
C THR A 117 0.99 -9.28 -5.43
N ASP A 118 1.87 -9.19 -4.44
CA ASP A 118 2.60 -7.96 -4.10
C ASP A 118 3.55 -7.60 -5.24
N LEU A 119 4.31 -8.58 -5.76
CA LEU A 119 5.22 -8.38 -6.88
C LEU A 119 4.48 -7.92 -8.15
N PHE A 120 3.32 -8.51 -8.47
CA PHE A 120 2.53 -8.08 -9.62
C PHE A 120 2.00 -6.65 -9.44
N PHE A 121 1.51 -6.32 -8.25
CA PHE A 121 1.09 -4.96 -7.90
C PHE A 121 2.23 -3.96 -8.07
N TYR A 122 3.41 -4.26 -7.55
CA TYR A 122 4.59 -3.40 -7.67
C TYR A 122 5.00 -3.19 -9.12
N GLN A 123 5.01 -4.24 -9.93
CA GLN A 123 5.37 -4.12 -11.33
C GLN A 123 4.39 -3.21 -12.10
N GLU A 124 3.08 -3.38 -11.92
CA GLU A 124 2.09 -2.53 -12.58
C GLU A 124 2.21 -1.08 -12.10
N THR A 125 2.40 -0.86 -10.80
CA THR A 125 2.64 0.47 -10.24
C THR A 125 3.86 1.13 -10.89
N LEU A 126 4.99 0.42 -10.99
CA LEU A 126 6.22 0.95 -11.61
C LEU A 126 6.07 1.25 -13.10
N SER A 127 5.16 0.56 -13.80
CA SER A 127 4.89 0.82 -15.22
C SER A 127 4.25 2.21 -15.44
N GLU A 128 3.46 2.68 -14.46
CA GLU A 128 2.78 3.97 -14.48
C GLU A 128 3.69 5.12 -13.98
N LEU A 129 4.67 4.81 -13.13
CA LEU A 129 5.59 5.80 -12.57
C LEU A 129 6.66 6.20 -13.60
N SER A 130 6.88 7.51 -13.73
CA SER A 130 7.75 8.07 -14.78
C SER A 130 9.24 7.92 -14.49
N ARG A 131 9.72 8.38 -13.32
CA ARG A 131 11.16 8.33 -12.97
C ARG A 131 11.56 6.99 -12.35
N ARG A 132 10.62 6.30 -11.71
CA ARG A 132 10.79 4.99 -11.07
C ARG A 132 11.91 5.00 -10.03
N HIS A 133 11.92 6.06 -9.23
CA HIS A 133 12.78 6.16 -8.05
C HIS A 133 12.11 5.41 -6.91
N VAL A 134 12.64 4.23 -6.60
CA VAL A 134 12.14 3.32 -5.56
C VAL A 134 13.03 3.42 -4.34
N LEU A 135 12.39 3.49 -3.17
CA LEU A 135 13.03 3.38 -1.87
C LEU A 135 12.34 2.28 -1.07
N GLU A 136 13.10 1.30 -0.61
CA GLU A 136 12.62 0.26 0.30
C GLU A 136 13.35 0.38 1.65
N LEU A 137 12.58 0.40 2.74
CA LEU A 137 13.10 0.38 4.10
C LEU A 137 12.86 -1.01 4.71
N GLY A 138 13.94 -1.66 5.12
CA GLY A 138 13.93 -3.06 5.58
C GLY A 138 14.06 -4.03 4.41
N TYR A 139 15.22 -4.03 3.73
CA TYR A 139 15.41 -4.92 2.59
C TYR A 139 15.82 -6.35 2.98
N GLY A 140 16.30 -6.59 4.20
CA GLY A 140 16.68 -7.92 4.67
C GLY A 140 17.75 -8.60 3.79
N GLN A 141 17.37 -9.69 3.10
CA GLN A 141 18.24 -10.39 2.13
C GLN A 141 18.20 -9.76 0.71
N GLY A 142 17.35 -8.76 0.51
CA GLY A 142 17.19 -7.88 -0.66
C GLY A 142 16.83 -8.54 -1.99
N GLY A 143 16.16 -9.69 -1.96
CA GLY A 143 15.49 -10.20 -3.16
C GLY A 143 14.40 -9.25 -3.69
N SER A 144 13.78 -8.46 -2.82
CA SER A 144 12.86 -7.38 -3.20
C SER A 144 13.56 -6.25 -3.94
N LEU A 145 14.74 -5.80 -3.48
CA LEU A 145 15.57 -4.85 -4.21
C LEU A 145 15.99 -5.40 -5.57
N HIS A 146 16.32 -6.70 -5.66
CA HIS A 146 16.61 -7.37 -6.93
C HIS A 146 15.40 -7.37 -7.86
N PHE A 147 14.21 -7.66 -7.33
CA PHE A 147 12.94 -7.53 -8.06
C PHE A 147 12.76 -6.11 -8.59
N PHE A 148 12.79 -5.09 -7.73
CA PHE A 148 12.60 -3.70 -8.13
C PHE A 148 13.60 -3.27 -9.21
N SER A 149 14.89 -3.56 -9.02
CA SER A 149 15.92 -3.17 -9.98
C SER A 149 15.74 -3.86 -11.33
N SER A 150 15.32 -5.14 -11.35
CA SER A 150 15.03 -5.86 -12.60
C SER A 150 13.84 -5.26 -13.36
N ILE A 151 12.75 -4.90 -12.67
CA ILE A 151 11.57 -4.28 -13.30
C ILE A 151 11.91 -2.87 -13.79
N VAL A 152 12.59 -2.07 -12.98
CA VAL A 152 13.06 -0.73 -13.36
C VAL A 152 13.95 -0.79 -14.60
N GLY A 153 14.87 -1.76 -14.66
CA GLY A 153 15.71 -2.01 -15.84
C GLY A 153 14.90 -2.36 -17.09
N LEU A 154 13.92 -3.28 -16.97
CA LEU A 154 13.01 -3.65 -18.07
C LEU A 154 12.21 -2.45 -18.60
N LEU A 155 11.84 -1.52 -17.73
CA LEU A 155 11.08 -0.31 -18.08
C LEU A 155 11.95 0.85 -18.60
N GLY A 156 13.24 0.61 -18.82
CA GLY A 156 14.17 1.58 -19.43
C GLY A 156 14.96 2.43 -18.44
N GLY A 157 15.01 2.03 -17.17
CA GLY A 157 15.84 2.65 -16.14
C GLY A 157 15.05 3.42 -15.07
N GLY A 158 15.80 3.88 -14.08
CA GLY A 158 15.31 4.52 -12.85
C GLY A 158 16.35 4.35 -11.74
N LEU A 159 15.89 4.40 -10.48
CA LEU A 159 16.76 4.34 -9.30
C LEU A 159 16.13 3.42 -8.26
N VAL A 160 16.92 2.54 -7.65
CA VAL A 160 16.49 1.71 -6.52
C VAL A 160 17.44 1.92 -5.35
N VAL A 161 16.87 2.30 -4.21
CA VAL A 161 17.60 2.55 -2.95
C VAL A 161 17.03 1.63 -1.87
N GLY A 162 17.91 0.95 -1.16
CA GLY A 162 17.55 0.13 0.00
C GLY A 162 18.14 0.71 1.28
N VAL A 163 17.34 0.80 2.34
CA VAL A 163 17.78 1.17 3.69
C VAL A 163 17.59 -0.02 4.61
N ASP A 164 18.61 -0.41 5.35
CA ASP A 164 18.47 -1.40 6.41
C ASP A 164 19.48 -1.12 7.55
N LYS A 165 19.09 -1.49 8.77
CA LYS A 165 19.94 -1.38 9.97
C LYS A 165 20.98 -2.50 10.01
N GLU A 166 20.69 -3.63 9.36
CA GLU A 166 21.60 -4.76 9.27
C GLU A 166 22.47 -4.61 8.02
N ASN A 167 23.76 -4.90 8.15
CA ASN A 167 24.67 -4.88 7.01
C ASN A 167 24.69 -6.26 6.35
N SER A 168 23.75 -6.49 5.44
CA SER A 168 23.73 -7.72 4.67
C SER A 168 24.58 -7.54 3.41
N ALA A 169 25.90 -7.67 3.57
CA ALA A 169 26.88 -7.49 2.49
C ALA A 169 26.71 -8.48 1.32
N SER A 170 25.90 -9.53 1.48
CA SER A 170 25.62 -10.57 0.49
C SER A 170 24.38 -10.31 -0.39
N VAL A 171 23.70 -9.17 -0.21
CA VAL A 171 22.37 -8.90 -0.80
C VAL A 171 22.41 -8.64 -2.30
N ILE A 172 23.44 -7.94 -2.77
CA ILE A 172 23.59 -7.63 -4.19
C ILE A 172 24.79 -8.42 -4.68
N ASP A 173 24.50 -9.36 -5.57
CA ASP A 173 25.54 -10.07 -6.30
C ASP A 173 26.38 -9.04 -7.07
N ALA A 174 27.68 -8.95 -6.82
CA ALA A 174 28.55 -8.03 -7.55
C ALA A 174 28.59 -8.31 -9.06
N SER A 175 28.07 -9.47 -9.50
CA SER A 175 27.88 -9.85 -10.89
C SER A 175 26.55 -9.37 -11.53
N SER A 176 25.65 -8.78 -10.74
CA SER A 176 24.38 -8.25 -11.23
C SER A 176 24.58 -6.90 -11.92
N ASP A 177 24.25 -6.81 -13.21
CA ASP A 177 24.25 -5.56 -14.00
C ASP A 177 23.16 -4.55 -13.55
N LEU A 178 22.35 -4.92 -12.55
CA LEU A 178 21.25 -4.12 -12.03
C LEU A 178 21.71 -3.27 -10.84
N PRO A 179 21.87 -1.93 -10.98
CA PRO A 179 22.37 -1.07 -9.92
C PRO A 179 21.32 -0.89 -8.83
N VAL A 180 21.75 -1.01 -7.57
CA VAL A 180 20.99 -0.68 -6.37
C VAL A 180 21.93 0.05 -5.41
N ILE A 181 21.45 1.13 -4.79
CA ILE A 181 22.21 1.88 -3.80
C ILE A 181 21.76 1.45 -2.40
N LEU A 182 22.69 0.94 -1.60
CA LEU A 182 22.42 0.52 -0.22
C LEU A 182 22.83 1.59 0.77
N ILE A 183 21.94 1.87 1.71
CA ILE A 183 22.19 2.71 2.89
C ILE A 183 22.14 1.81 4.10
N HIS A 184 23.26 1.73 4.82
CA HIS A 184 23.29 1.09 6.14
C HIS A 184 22.96 2.13 7.20
N GLY A 185 21.85 1.93 7.91
CA GLY A 185 21.37 2.84 8.95
C GLY A 185 19.97 2.53 9.45
N ASP A 186 19.66 3.02 10.64
CA ASP A 186 18.33 2.90 11.23
C ASP A 186 17.34 3.83 10.51
N ALA A 187 16.22 3.28 10.02
CA ALA A 187 15.17 4.04 9.35
C ALA A 187 14.48 5.07 10.28
N LEU A 188 14.65 4.96 11.60
CA LEU A 188 14.15 5.93 12.57
C LEU A 188 15.15 7.06 12.89
N CYS A 189 16.31 7.09 12.21
CA CYS A 189 17.33 8.12 12.40
C CYS A 189 17.33 9.16 11.27
N ASN A 190 17.32 10.45 11.64
CA ASN A 190 17.40 11.57 10.69
C ASN A 190 18.66 11.53 9.81
N GLU A 191 19.77 10.98 10.31
CA GLU A 191 20.99 10.83 9.50
C GLU A 191 20.77 9.87 8.32
N THR A 192 20.02 8.79 8.53
CA THR A 192 19.67 7.82 7.48
C THR A 192 18.75 8.44 6.44
N VAL A 193 17.74 9.20 6.89
CA VAL A 193 16.84 9.97 6.00
C VAL A 193 17.64 10.96 5.16
N TYR A 194 18.58 11.68 5.77
CA TYR A 194 19.43 12.64 5.07
C TYR A 194 20.30 11.98 4.00
N LYS A 195 20.87 10.80 4.27
CA LYS A 195 21.61 10.01 3.26
C LYS A 195 20.73 9.67 2.06
N ALA A 196 19.49 9.23 2.30
CA ALA A 196 18.55 8.92 1.23
C ALA A 196 18.14 10.17 0.44
N GLN A 197 17.96 11.30 1.11
CA GLN A 197 17.62 12.57 0.48
C GLN A 197 18.75 13.11 -0.42
N ILE A 198 20.01 12.88 -0.05
CA ILE A 198 21.17 13.25 -0.90
C ILE A 198 21.14 12.45 -2.21
N ILE A 199 20.79 11.17 -2.16
CA ILE A 199 20.73 10.29 -3.34
C ILE A 199 19.59 10.72 -4.28
N SER A 200 18.40 10.96 -3.72
CA SER A 200 17.25 11.50 -4.46
C SER A 200 16.40 12.37 -3.54
N GLN A 201 16.08 13.58 -3.99
CA GLN A 201 15.24 14.51 -3.23
C GLN A 201 13.82 13.96 -2.99
N ASN A 202 13.34 13.11 -3.90
CA ASN A 202 12.04 12.45 -3.78
C ASN A 202 12.06 11.08 -4.45
N TYR A 203 11.16 10.21 -4.03
CA TYR A 203 10.95 8.86 -4.54
C TYR A 203 9.52 8.70 -5.04
N ASP A 204 9.35 8.05 -6.18
CA ASP A 204 8.02 7.78 -6.75
C ASP A 204 7.33 6.61 -6.05
N LEU A 205 8.11 5.67 -5.50
CA LEU A 205 7.64 4.57 -4.68
C LEU A 205 8.47 4.49 -3.39
N ILE A 206 7.80 4.53 -2.23
CA ILE A 206 8.39 4.23 -0.93
C ILE A 206 7.71 2.99 -0.36
N VAL A 207 8.49 1.99 0.05
CA VAL A 207 8.02 0.77 0.71
C VAL A 207 8.56 0.73 2.13
N LEU A 208 7.67 0.67 3.11
CA LEU A 208 7.98 0.49 4.53
C LEU A 208 7.77 -0.98 4.91
N ASP A 209 8.85 -1.70 5.12
CA ASP A 209 8.89 -3.13 5.47
C ASP A 209 9.77 -3.35 6.70
N LEU A 210 9.54 -2.55 7.76
CA LEU A 210 10.38 -2.54 8.97
C LEU A 210 9.93 -3.57 10.02
N GLY A 211 9.04 -4.50 9.65
CA GLY A 211 8.43 -5.48 10.54
C GLY A 211 7.26 -4.90 11.36
N PRO A 212 7.35 -4.80 12.70
CA PRO A 212 6.23 -4.38 13.54
C PRO A 212 5.57 -3.06 13.12
N SER A 213 4.23 -3.04 13.07
CA SER A 213 3.43 -1.88 12.62
C SER A 213 3.77 -0.55 13.29
N HIS A 214 4.12 -0.57 14.59
CA HIS A 214 4.49 0.64 15.33
C HIS A 214 5.79 1.29 14.82
N ILE A 215 6.74 0.50 14.30
CA ILE A 215 7.98 1.01 13.70
C ILE A 215 7.67 1.67 12.35
N ASN A 216 6.86 1.00 11.52
CA ASN A 216 6.39 1.56 10.25
C ASN A 216 5.66 2.90 10.44
N TYR A 217 4.83 3.02 11.48
CA TYR A 217 4.15 4.29 11.81
C TYR A 217 5.13 5.40 12.21
N GLN A 218 6.16 5.10 13.00
CA GLN A 218 7.19 6.10 13.35
C GLN A 218 8.01 6.53 12.13
N ALA A 219 8.36 5.57 11.26
CA ALA A 219 9.08 5.84 10.02
C ALA A 219 8.25 6.71 9.07
N LEU A 220 6.94 6.48 8.96
CA LEU A 220 6.04 7.21 8.07
C LEU A 220 6.29 8.73 8.10
N THR A 221 6.29 9.34 9.29
CA THR A 221 6.47 10.80 9.45
C THR A 221 7.83 11.28 8.94
N LEU A 222 8.87 10.47 9.08
CA LEU A 222 10.24 10.81 8.64
C LEU A 222 10.41 10.68 7.13
N TRP A 223 9.76 9.70 6.51
CA TRP A 223 10.00 9.31 5.12
C TRP A 223 8.96 9.86 4.13
N THR A 224 7.74 10.17 4.58
CA THR A 224 6.69 10.79 3.75
C THR A 224 7.13 12.12 3.10
N PRO A 225 7.95 12.99 3.73
CA PRO A 225 8.48 14.18 3.06
C PRO A 225 9.33 13.91 1.81
N LEU A 226 9.88 12.69 1.68
CA LEU A 226 10.61 12.26 0.49
C LEU A 226 9.71 11.60 -0.56
N LEU A 227 8.40 11.46 -0.30
CA LEU A 227 7.46 10.92 -1.28
C LEU A 227 7.16 11.97 -2.34
N ALA A 228 7.39 11.64 -3.60
CA ALA A 228 7.11 12.53 -4.72
C ALA A 228 5.62 12.90 -4.79
N PRO A 229 5.26 14.05 -5.38
CA PRO A 229 3.87 14.32 -5.78
C PRO A 229 3.35 13.17 -6.64
N GLN A 230 2.14 12.66 -6.36
CA GLN A 230 1.56 11.47 -6.99
C GLN A 230 2.36 10.17 -6.77
N GLY A 231 3.38 10.20 -5.91
CA GLY A 231 4.14 9.03 -5.52
C GLY A 231 3.30 8.08 -4.67
N VAL A 232 3.68 6.81 -4.66
CA VAL A 232 3.00 5.72 -3.98
C VAL A 232 3.79 5.31 -2.74
N LEU A 233 3.09 5.18 -1.62
CA LEU A 233 3.61 4.67 -0.37
C LEU A 233 2.95 3.33 -0.07
N VAL A 234 3.77 2.31 0.17
CA VAL A 234 3.30 0.99 0.62
C VAL A 234 3.80 0.74 2.02
N ILE A 235 2.89 0.31 2.90
CA ILE A 235 3.20 -0.10 4.26
C ILE A 235 2.88 -1.59 4.37
N GLU A 236 3.91 -2.40 4.48
CA GLU A 236 3.80 -3.85 4.59
C GLU A 236 3.65 -4.31 6.06
N ASP A 237 3.43 -5.61 6.23
CA ASP A 237 3.36 -6.33 7.50
C ASP A 237 2.32 -5.83 8.52
N LEU A 238 1.14 -5.47 8.01
CA LEU A 238 0.00 -5.04 8.84
C LEU A 238 -1.06 -6.13 9.07
N TRP A 239 -0.87 -7.34 8.51
CA TRP A 239 -1.79 -8.49 8.65
C TRP A 239 -1.29 -9.51 9.68
N GLY A 240 -2.09 -10.57 9.89
CA GLY A 240 -1.74 -11.67 10.80
C GLY A 240 -2.35 -11.55 12.20
N THR A 241 -3.27 -10.61 12.40
CA THR A 241 -4.05 -10.49 13.64
C THR A 241 -5.45 -11.08 13.47
N ASP A 242 -6.09 -11.45 14.58
CA ASP A 242 -7.49 -11.87 14.60
C ASP A 242 -8.48 -10.68 14.52
N ASP A 243 -7.98 -9.45 14.39
CA ASP A 243 -8.78 -8.23 14.36
C ASP A 243 -8.97 -7.74 12.92
N GLU A 244 -10.11 -8.13 12.33
CA GLU A 244 -10.51 -7.77 10.96
C GLU A 244 -10.61 -6.25 10.73
N ASN A 245 -10.71 -5.45 11.80
CA ASN A 245 -10.84 -4.00 11.73
C ASN A 245 -9.51 -3.28 12.02
N LEU A 246 -8.41 -3.99 12.23
CA LEU A 246 -7.10 -3.37 12.44
C LEU A 246 -6.66 -2.56 11.22
N ILE A 247 -6.79 -3.10 10.01
CA ILE A 247 -6.38 -2.41 8.78
C ILE A 247 -7.19 -1.12 8.56
N PRO A 248 -8.55 -1.14 8.52
CA PRO A 248 -9.32 0.09 8.37
C PRO A 248 -9.02 1.16 9.43
N ARG A 249 -8.85 0.77 10.71
CA ARG A 249 -8.49 1.72 11.78
C ARG A 249 -7.07 2.28 11.61
N THR A 250 -6.13 1.47 11.13
CA THR A 250 -4.77 1.91 10.84
C THR A 250 -4.79 2.95 9.72
N ILE A 251 -5.58 2.71 8.68
CA ILE A 251 -5.77 3.69 7.60
C ILE A 251 -6.35 5.00 8.13
N ASP A 252 -7.34 4.94 9.02
CA ASP A 252 -7.92 6.14 9.61
C ASP A 252 -6.88 6.99 10.33
N LEU A 253 -6.06 6.36 11.17
CA LEU A 253 -4.95 7.03 11.86
C LEU A 253 -4.00 7.68 10.85
N LEU A 254 -3.55 6.92 9.85
CA LEU A 254 -2.62 7.40 8.83
C LEU A 254 -3.16 8.61 8.06
N LEU A 255 -4.42 8.55 7.59
CA LEU A 255 -5.02 9.61 6.78
C LEU A 255 -5.36 10.86 7.60
N LEU A 256 -5.73 10.70 8.88
CA LEU A 256 -5.97 11.82 9.80
C LEU A 256 -4.69 12.58 10.11
N ASP A 257 -3.57 11.88 10.28
CA ASP A 257 -2.26 12.49 10.58
C ASP A 257 -1.57 13.02 9.32
N ASN A 258 -1.95 12.53 8.13
CA ASN A 258 -1.34 12.86 6.85
C ASN A 258 -2.39 13.28 5.82
N PRO A 259 -2.91 14.54 5.89
CA PRO A 259 -3.96 15.03 5.00
C PRO A 259 -3.54 15.11 3.52
N GLN A 260 -2.24 15.04 3.23
CA GLN A 260 -1.65 14.99 1.89
C GLN A 260 -1.71 13.59 1.26
N LEU A 261 -1.89 12.54 2.06
CA LEU A 261 -2.00 11.17 1.54
C LEU A 261 -3.45 10.85 1.19
N ALA A 262 -3.68 9.87 0.33
CA ALA A 262 -5.01 9.33 0.04
C ALA A 262 -4.88 7.85 -0.32
N PHE A 263 -5.99 7.12 -0.35
CA PHE A 263 -6.00 5.78 -0.94
C PHE A 263 -5.45 5.76 -2.36
N TYR A 264 -4.55 4.82 -2.62
CA TYR A 264 -4.17 4.48 -3.98
C TYR A 264 -5.18 3.47 -4.54
N GLU A 265 -6.16 3.95 -5.31
CA GLU A 265 -7.24 3.12 -5.87
C GLU A 265 -6.76 1.83 -6.55
N PRO A 266 -5.71 1.83 -7.40
CA PRO A 266 -5.30 0.61 -8.10
C PRO A 266 -4.96 -0.55 -7.17
N ALA A 267 -4.47 -0.28 -5.94
CA ALA A 267 -4.14 -1.32 -4.97
C ALA A 267 -5.36 -2.14 -4.53
N ARG A 268 -6.57 -1.60 -4.63
CA ARG A 268 -7.80 -2.32 -4.21
C ARG A 268 -8.23 -3.41 -5.19
N ARG A 269 -7.65 -3.46 -6.39
CA ARG A 269 -7.85 -4.56 -7.35
C ARG A 269 -7.07 -5.83 -6.98
N TYR A 270 -6.22 -5.75 -5.95
CA TYR A 270 -5.35 -6.82 -5.49
C TYR A 270 -5.86 -7.33 -4.14
N PRO A 271 -6.81 -8.28 -4.11
CA PRO A 271 -7.46 -8.70 -2.87
C PRO A 271 -6.48 -9.30 -1.86
N PHE A 272 -5.39 -9.91 -2.33
CA PHE A 272 -4.38 -10.51 -1.48
C PHE A 272 -3.15 -9.62 -1.25
N LEU A 273 -3.18 -8.33 -1.59
CA LEU A 273 -2.03 -7.45 -1.34
C LEU A 273 -1.70 -7.38 0.15
N LYS A 274 -0.44 -7.72 0.50
CA LYS A 274 0.15 -7.55 1.84
C LYS A 274 0.64 -6.11 2.02
N GLY A 275 -0.21 -5.13 1.67
CA GLY A 275 0.09 -3.68 1.80
C GLY A 275 -1.14 -2.82 2.15
N ILE A 276 -0.98 -1.84 3.05
CA ILE A 276 -1.74 -0.58 2.92
C ILE A 276 -1.01 0.23 1.86
N VAL A 277 -1.76 0.77 0.88
CA VAL A 277 -1.18 1.59 -0.18
C VAL A 277 -1.86 2.94 -0.23
N LEU A 278 -1.04 3.98 -0.15
CA LEU A 278 -1.45 5.37 -0.20
C LEU A 278 -0.72 6.08 -1.34
N SER A 279 -1.28 7.18 -1.82
CA SER A 279 -0.65 8.07 -2.78
C SER A 279 -0.58 9.49 -2.25
N ASN A 280 0.49 10.21 -2.58
CA ASN A 280 0.61 11.64 -2.30
C ASN A 280 -0.25 12.45 -3.27
N LEU A 281 -1.17 13.27 -2.77
CA LEU A 281 -2.07 14.08 -3.60
C LEU A 281 -1.37 15.24 -4.33
N GLY A 282 -0.18 15.66 -3.87
CA GLY A 282 0.59 16.76 -4.43
C GLY A 282 0.79 17.92 -3.48
#